data_AF-A0A1D3D1H5-F1
#
_entry.id   AF-A0A1D3D1H5-F1
#
_cell.length_a   1.000
_cell.length_b   1.000
_cell.length_c   1.000
_cell.angle_alpha   90.00
_cell.angle_beta   90.00
_cell.angle_gamma   90.00
#
_symmetry.space_group_name_H-M   'P 1'
#
loop_
_entity.id
_entity.type
_entity.pdbx_description
1 polymer ?
#
loop_
_entity_poly.entity_id
_entity_poly.type
_entity_poly.pdbx_seq_one_letter_code
_entity_poly.pdbx_strand_id
1 'polypeptide(L)'
;MPGKKEQASEDGRELHQRRRVLADPRYSDCMSGKSTSDGDSSRGSGHPRLAVADADAHTEAYANSVYCKHAEEFPEKFRADIDYSIQENPRQVLCSLAILLTLVILASGPNWFWKSDGGYRLFEQSFDDLGEHRKHELRFCALQAIVCLAVAISGYCFLESRDGLLVRPHPGFWRLVHGLCLLYFLFLVCLLAINRDDGRFLLRLLVPGFGTRKQNIFSGTLVLDCSLSASTLKRQLTSVWFISHVIGWFLKMCIFRSWMFNLTFSILFEFCEMSLQWLIPEFQECWWDSIFIDAIFSNLMGMLFGCVVMRWCGKRHFDWLGAYPRYQKIMLKFTPFSSCEYEWSFFRTVRHLFMTSILLFLSLLAEVNVFLLMTVLDIPAAHWINPARLGLLGLLAFPAVAEFDAQLHFKYDRIGGNVFLFVMILTVELLVGIKYGVDRYFSSSPGADVVLPWILAGLFFGAWCCCYFAQISKEGRKDSVVRNEANSQRRTLRDTAGAVLLKIPPQACFLPLLYLAKHYYYGPST
;
A
#
# COMPACT_ATOMS: atom_id res chain seq x y z
N MET A 1 -59.01 29.88 38.62
CA MET A 1 -57.70 30.55 38.53
C MET A 1 -56.82 29.80 37.53
N PRO A 2 -56.26 30.49 36.53
CA PRO A 2 -55.42 29.94 35.47
C PRO A 2 -53.93 30.03 35.84
N GLY A 3 -53.05 29.36 35.08
CA GLY A 3 -51.61 29.64 35.14
C GLY A 3 -50.68 28.51 34.67
N LYS A 4 -50.60 28.29 33.35
CA LYS A 4 -49.48 27.60 32.69
C LYS A 4 -49.00 28.49 31.54
N LYS A 5 -47.88 29.18 31.72
CA LYS A 5 -46.98 29.78 30.71
C LYS A 5 -45.78 30.40 31.45
N GLU A 6 -44.63 30.45 30.77
CA GLU A 6 -43.32 30.99 31.20
C GLU A 6 -42.34 30.03 31.88
N GLN A 7 -41.66 29.21 31.06
CA GLN A 7 -40.28 28.79 31.34
C GLN A 7 -39.54 28.36 30.05
N ALA A 8 -39.60 29.20 29.01
CA ALA A 8 -38.97 28.93 27.71
C ALA A 8 -38.46 30.21 27.00
N SER A 9 -37.93 31.19 27.74
CA SER A 9 -37.48 32.47 27.14
C SER A 9 -36.13 33.03 27.64
N GLU A 10 -35.32 32.27 28.38
CA GLU A 10 -34.01 32.76 28.84
C GLU A 10 -32.78 32.10 28.18
N ASP A 11 -32.93 30.94 27.54
CA ASP A 11 -31.78 30.21 26.96
C ASP A 11 -31.39 30.66 25.52
N GLY A 12 -32.21 31.54 24.91
CA GLY A 12 -31.99 32.04 23.54
C GLY A 12 -31.16 33.33 23.43
N ARG A 13 -30.79 33.97 24.55
CA ARG A 13 -30.10 35.27 24.54
C ARG A 13 -28.58 35.22 24.76
N GLU A 14 -28.03 34.12 25.29
CA GLU A 14 -26.57 34.01 25.48
C GLU A 14 -25.80 33.57 24.22
N LEU A 15 -26.44 32.88 23.27
CA LEU A 15 -25.76 32.40 22.06
C LEU A 15 -25.51 33.47 20.99
N HIS A 16 -26.24 34.60 21.01
CA HIS A 16 -26.07 35.66 20.01
C HIS A 16 -25.00 36.71 20.36
N GLN A 17 -24.47 36.70 21.59
CA GLN A 17 -23.53 37.71 22.07
C GLN A 17 -22.05 37.29 22.00
N ARG A 18 -21.75 36.00 21.78
CA ARG A 18 -20.38 35.48 21.62
C ARG A 18 -19.78 35.55 20.22
N ARG A 19 -20.54 35.97 19.20
CA ARG A 19 -20.06 36.02 17.79
C ARG A 19 -19.61 37.40 17.30
N ARG A 20 -19.42 38.38 18.20
CA ARG A 20 -19.18 39.80 17.83
C ARG A 20 -17.91 40.46 18.36
N VAL A 21 -16.91 39.69 18.79
CA VAL A 21 -15.63 40.26 19.26
C VAL A 21 -14.46 39.55 18.60
N LEU A 22 -14.12 39.99 17.39
CA LEU A 22 -12.78 39.94 16.76
C LEU A 22 -12.90 40.49 15.32
N ALA A 23 -12.99 41.82 15.23
CA ALA A 23 -12.73 42.55 13.99
C ALA A 23 -11.80 43.72 14.37
N ASP A 24 -10.54 43.64 13.95
CA ASP A 24 -9.51 44.67 14.13
C ASP A 24 -9.73 45.78 13.07
N PRO A 25 -9.84 47.07 13.43
CA PRO A 25 -10.13 48.14 12.50
C PRO A 25 -8.85 48.83 12.03
N ARG A 26 -8.22 48.33 10.97
CA ARG A 26 -7.21 49.09 10.21
C ARG A 26 -7.25 48.74 8.72
N TYR A 27 -8.14 49.41 7.98
CA TYR A 27 -7.86 50.02 6.68
C TYR A 27 -9.14 50.74 6.21
N SER A 28 -9.23 52.03 6.53
CA SER A 28 -10.09 52.99 5.84
C SER A 28 -9.32 53.57 4.65
N ASP A 29 -10.08 54.18 3.73
CA ASP A 29 -9.67 54.97 2.57
C ASP A 29 -9.48 54.20 1.25
N CYS A 30 -10.52 54.17 0.42
CA CYS A 30 -10.69 55.20 -0.62
C CYS A 30 -11.99 54.95 -1.41
N MET A 31 -13.02 55.78 -1.17
CA MET A 31 -14.17 55.95 -2.06
C MET A 31 -14.32 57.46 -2.30
N SER A 32 -14.03 57.90 -3.52
CA SER A 32 -14.47 59.18 -4.10
C SER A 32 -14.22 59.10 -5.62
N GLY A 33 -15.16 59.33 -6.53
CA GLY A 33 -16.55 59.70 -6.35
C GLY A 33 -17.30 59.83 -7.68
N LYS A 34 -18.58 60.17 -7.53
CA LYS A 34 -19.47 60.96 -8.41
C LYS A 34 -19.74 60.49 -9.84
N SER A 35 -21.01 60.15 -10.06
CA SER A 35 -21.73 60.38 -11.31
C SER A 35 -22.06 61.87 -11.47
N THR A 36 -22.01 62.38 -12.71
CA THR A 36 -22.98 63.31 -13.32
C THR A 36 -22.69 63.46 -14.82
N SER A 37 -23.75 63.79 -15.56
CA SER A 37 -23.92 63.89 -17.00
C SER A 37 -23.06 64.96 -17.71
N ASP A 38 -22.81 64.76 -19.01
CA ASP A 38 -23.28 65.62 -20.12
C ASP A 38 -22.53 65.29 -21.44
N GLY A 39 -23.25 65.39 -22.57
CA GLY A 39 -22.68 65.93 -23.81
C GLY A 39 -22.15 64.97 -24.90
N ASP A 40 -23.06 64.59 -25.80
CA ASP A 40 -22.92 64.68 -27.27
C ASP A 40 -22.06 63.74 -28.13
N SER A 41 -22.77 63.14 -29.11
CA SER A 41 -22.41 62.99 -30.53
C SER A 41 -21.20 62.13 -30.96
N SER A 42 -21.46 60.89 -31.43
CA SER A 42 -21.53 60.57 -32.89
C SER A 42 -21.40 59.05 -33.22
N ARG A 43 -22.34 58.62 -34.07
CA ARG A 43 -22.45 57.42 -34.94
C ARG A 43 -21.36 56.33 -34.90
N GLY A 44 -21.81 55.09 -34.71
CA GLY A 44 -21.11 53.89 -35.19
C GLY A 44 -21.85 52.60 -34.85
N SER A 45 -22.58 52.04 -35.81
CA SER A 45 -23.26 50.75 -35.78
C SER A 45 -22.35 49.58 -35.35
N GLY A 46 -22.77 48.80 -34.34
CA GLY A 46 -22.11 47.55 -33.95
C GLY A 46 -22.99 46.67 -33.06
N HIS A 47 -23.15 45.42 -33.46
CA HIS A 47 -24.02 44.37 -32.91
C HIS A 47 -24.08 44.20 -31.37
N PRO A 48 -25.20 43.70 -30.81
CA PRO A 48 -25.30 43.27 -29.42
C PRO A 48 -24.63 41.89 -29.26
N ARG A 49 -23.31 41.88 -29.08
CA ARG A 49 -22.56 40.64 -28.73
C ARG A 49 -21.59 40.79 -27.56
N LEU A 50 -21.34 41.99 -27.05
CA LEU A 50 -20.39 42.22 -25.95
C LEU A 50 -20.98 42.08 -24.54
N ALA A 51 -22.28 42.35 -24.33
CA ALA A 51 -22.87 42.31 -22.99
C ALA A 51 -23.13 40.88 -22.45
N VAL A 52 -23.23 39.88 -23.34
CA VAL A 52 -23.44 38.46 -22.94
C VAL A 52 -22.11 37.80 -22.58
N ALA A 53 -21.01 38.18 -23.24
CA ALA A 53 -19.69 37.63 -22.97
C ALA A 53 -19.14 38.09 -21.60
N ASP A 54 -19.40 39.34 -21.20
CA ASP A 54 -18.99 39.84 -19.86
C ASP A 54 -19.83 39.24 -18.73
N ALA A 55 -21.12 38.98 -18.97
CA ALA A 55 -21.99 38.32 -17.99
C ALA A 55 -21.62 36.83 -17.82
N ASP A 56 -21.31 36.12 -18.89
CA ASP A 56 -20.80 34.74 -18.82
C ASP A 56 -19.41 34.68 -18.18
N ALA A 57 -18.51 35.62 -18.50
CA ALA A 57 -17.18 35.70 -17.89
C ALA A 57 -17.26 36.00 -16.38
N HIS A 58 -18.15 36.88 -15.95
CA HIS A 58 -18.39 37.13 -14.52
C HIS A 58 -19.06 35.94 -13.82
N THR A 59 -19.94 35.21 -14.51
CA THR A 59 -20.61 34.02 -13.95
C THR A 59 -19.63 32.84 -13.86
N GLU A 60 -18.75 32.65 -14.84
CA GLU A 60 -17.66 31.68 -14.80
C GLU A 60 -16.60 32.05 -13.77
N ALA A 61 -16.23 33.33 -13.65
CA ALA A 61 -15.30 33.80 -12.63
C ALA A 61 -15.87 33.61 -11.21
N TYR A 62 -17.16 33.89 -11.03
CA TYR A 62 -17.86 33.64 -9.76
C TYR A 62 -17.96 32.14 -9.46
N ALA A 63 -18.38 31.31 -10.43
CA ALA A 63 -18.45 29.85 -10.27
C ALA A 63 -17.07 29.23 -9.97
N ASN A 64 -16.02 29.71 -10.62
CA ASN A 64 -14.64 29.30 -10.35
C ASN A 64 -14.17 29.78 -8.98
N SER A 65 -14.54 30.99 -8.53
CA SER A 65 -14.20 31.47 -7.19
C SER A 65 -14.90 30.66 -6.09
N VAL A 66 -16.16 30.26 -6.32
CA VAL A 66 -16.91 29.39 -5.41
C VAL A 66 -16.30 28.00 -5.40
N TYR A 67 -15.93 27.43 -6.56
CA TYR A 67 -15.26 26.12 -6.64
C TYR A 67 -13.88 26.13 -5.99
N CYS A 68 -13.06 27.16 -6.21
CA CYS A 68 -11.76 27.31 -5.58
C CYS A 68 -11.87 27.45 -4.07
N LYS A 69 -12.80 28.28 -3.59
CA LYS A 69 -13.08 28.44 -2.16
C LYS A 69 -13.62 27.14 -1.55
N HIS A 70 -14.50 26.43 -2.25
CA HIS A 70 -14.98 25.12 -1.79
C HIS A 70 -13.88 24.07 -1.80
N ALA A 71 -12.94 24.10 -2.75
CA ALA A 71 -11.80 23.19 -2.84
C ALA A 71 -10.68 23.51 -1.82
N GLU A 72 -10.59 24.76 -1.35
CA GLU A 72 -9.72 25.19 -0.24
C GLU A 72 -10.31 24.84 1.11
N GLU A 73 -11.64 24.98 1.27
CA GLU A 73 -12.37 24.59 2.48
C GLU A 73 -12.64 23.07 2.55
N PHE A 74 -12.66 22.35 1.40
CA PHE A 74 -12.94 20.90 1.35
C PHE A 74 -11.97 20.08 2.22
N PRO A 75 -10.64 20.28 2.17
CA PRO A 75 -9.69 19.59 3.03
C PRO A 75 -9.89 19.89 4.51
N GLU A 76 -10.35 21.11 4.87
CA GLU A 76 -10.61 21.50 6.25
C GLU A 76 -11.93 20.91 6.77
N LYS A 77 -12.99 20.96 5.96
CA LYS A 77 -14.26 20.26 6.23
C LYS A 77 -14.09 18.75 6.29
N PHE A 78 -13.32 18.17 5.39
CA PHE A 78 -13.03 16.74 5.35
C PHE A 78 -12.17 16.29 6.53
N ARG A 79 -11.20 17.12 6.97
CA ARG A 79 -10.49 16.93 8.24
C ARG A 79 -11.37 17.18 9.47
N ALA A 80 -12.42 17.99 9.36
CA ALA A 80 -13.37 18.19 10.46
C ALA A 80 -14.42 17.07 10.54
N ASP A 81 -14.80 16.47 9.40
CA ASP A 81 -15.77 15.37 9.29
C ASP A 81 -15.15 13.98 9.50
N ILE A 82 -13.84 13.83 9.28
CA ILE A 82 -13.13 12.70 9.86
C ILE A 82 -13.01 13.00 11.35
N ASP A 83 -13.96 12.47 12.12
CA ASP A 83 -13.94 12.55 13.57
C ASP A 83 -12.70 11.81 14.12
N TYR A 84 -11.58 12.55 14.19
CA TYR A 84 -10.30 12.10 14.73
C TYR A 84 -10.32 11.96 16.26
N SER A 85 -11.45 12.27 16.91
CA SER A 85 -11.59 12.25 18.37
C SER A 85 -12.09 10.90 18.92
N ILE A 86 -12.49 9.96 18.05
CA ILE A 86 -12.87 8.62 18.47
C ILE A 86 -11.61 7.82 18.82
N GLN A 87 -11.14 7.97 20.06
CA GLN A 87 -10.18 7.07 20.69
C GLN A 87 -10.80 5.67 20.77
N GLU A 88 -10.45 4.79 19.83
CA GLU A 88 -10.86 3.39 19.92
C GLU A 88 -9.91 2.63 20.83
N ASN A 89 -10.47 1.99 21.85
CA ASN A 89 -9.73 1.24 22.85
C ASN A 89 -8.94 0.07 22.22
N PRO A 90 -7.79 -0.36 22.79
CA PRO A 90 -6.97 -1.49 22.34
C PRO A 90 -7.73 -2.83 22.18
N ARG A 91 -8.96 -2.88 22.71
CA ARG A 91 -9.92 -3.97 22.52
C ARG A 91 -10.23 -4.25 21.06
N GLN A 92 -10.26 -3.26 20.16
CA GLN A 92 -10.57 -3.53 18.75
C GLN A 92 -9.45 -4.29 18.03
N VAL A 93 -8.18 -3.96 18.27
CA VAL A 93 -7.06 -4.72 17.69
C VAL A 93 -7.09 -6.16 18.18
N LEU A 94 -7.37 -6.36 19.47
CA LEU A 94 -7.55 -7.68 20.07
C LEU A 94 -8.77 -8.42 19.50
N CYS A 95 -9.90 -7.72 19.30
CA CYS A 95 -11.09 -8.30 18.66
C CYS A 95 -10.82 -8.67 17.21
N SER A 96 -10.10 -7.84 16.45
CA SER A 96 -9.72 -8.14 15.07
C SER A 96 -8.76 -9.33 14.98
N LEU A 97 -7.79 -9.42 15.90
CA LEU A 97 -6.93 -10.60 16.04
C LEU A 97 -7.73 -11.84 16.43
N ALA A 98 -8.73 -11.70 17.32
CA ALA A 98 -9.62 -12.79 17.69
C ALA A 98 -10.52 -13.23 16.52
N ILE A 99 -11.03 -12.29 15.71
CA ILE A 99 -11.80 -12.58 14.49
C ILE A 99 -10.91 -13.31 13.48
N LEU A 100 -9.69 -12.82 13.24
CA LEU A 100 -8.71 -13.48 12.38
C LEU A 100 -8.42 -14.90 12.90
N LEU A 101 -8.10 -15.04 14.19
CA LEU A 101 -7.82 -16.35 14.79
C LEU A 101 -9.03 -17.29 14.67
N THR A 102 -10.24 -16.77 14.88
CA THR A 102 -11.48 -17.53 14.71
C THR A 102 -11.67 -17.96 13.26
N LEU A 103 -11.44 -17.06 12.30
CA LEU A 103 -11.50 -17.36 10.87
C LEU A 103 -10.45 -18.42 10.49
N VAL A 104 -9.22 -18.29 11.01
CA VAL A 104 -8.15 -19.28 10.81
C VAL A 104 -8.54 -20.62 11.41
N ILE A 105 -9.08 -20.65 12.63
CA ILE A 105 -9.53 -21.90 13.28
C ILE A 105 -10.71 -22.52 12.51
N LEU A 106 -11.66 -21.73 12.03
CA LEU A 106 -12.81 -22.23 11.27
C LEU A 106 -12.40 -22.72 9.88
N ALA A 107 -11.55 -21.97 9.17
CA ALA A 107 -11.11 -22.31 7.82
C ALA A 107 -10.02 -23.40 7.81
N SER A 108 -9.17 -23.44 8.84
CA SER A 108 -8.10 -24.43 9.02
C SER A 108 -8.48 -25.51 10.01
N GLY A 109 -9.78 -25.71 10.26
CA GLY A 109 -10.33 -26.58 11.31
C GLY A 109 -9.50 -27.84 11.52
N PRO A 110 -9.20 -28.21 12.78
CA PRO A 110 -8.35 -29.37 13.04
C PRO A 110 -8.98 -30.58 12.36
N ASN A 111 -8.15 -31.37 11.67
CA ASN A 111 -8.52 -32.68 11.09
C ASN A 111 -9.21 -33.62 12.11
N TRP A 112 -9.28 -33.26 13.39
CA TRP A 112 -10.04 -33.93 14.45
C TRP A 112 -11.52 -33.55 14.55
N PHE A 113 -11.95 -32.36 14.14
CA PHE A 113 -13.39 -31.99 14.14
C PHE A 113 -14.12 -32.57 12.92
N TRP A 114 -13.41 -32.69 11.80
CA TRP A 114 -13.85 -33.33 10.56
C TRP A 114 -13.07 -34.62 10.31
N LYS A 115 -12.96 -35.45 11.35
CA LYS A 115 -12.43 -36.81 11.23
C LYS A 115 -13.47 -37.67 10.54
N SER A 116 -13.56 -37.54 9.22
CA SER A 116 -14.22 -38.50 8.36
C SER A 116 -13.13 -39.20 7.58
N ASP A 117 -12.97 -40.50 7.83
CA ASP A 117 -12.09 -41.41 7.10
C ASP A 117 -12.45 -41.56 5.60
N GLY A 118 -13.37 -40.75 5.08
CA GLY A 118 -13.56 -40.48 3.66
C GLY A 118 -13.35 -38.99 3.39
N GLY A 119 -12.36 -38.65 2.55
CA GLY A 119 -12.09 -37.27 2.14
C GLY A 119 -13.34 -36.65 1.52
N TYR A 120 -13.97 -35.73 2.24
CA TYR A 120 -15.15 -35.00 1.78
C TYR A 120 -14.74 -34.14 0.57
N ARG A 121 -15.01 -34.61 -0.64
CA ARG A 121 -14.81 -33.80 -1.85
C ARG A 121 -16.10 -33.05 -2.13
N LEU A 122 -16.01 -31.72 -2.23
CA LEU A 122 -17.13 -30.91 -2.69
C LEU A 122 -17.50 -31.29 -4.13
N PHE A 123 -16.49 -31.63 -4.94
CA PHE A 123 -16.67 -32.16 -6.29
C PHE A 123 -16.33 -33.65 -6.33
N GLU A 124 -17.35 -34.50 -6.48
CA GLU A 124 -17.16 -35.96 -6.58
C GLU A 124 -16.43 -36.39 -7.87
N GLN A 125 -16.49 -35.59 -8.93
CA GLN A 125 -15.81 -35.83 -10.22
C GLN A 125 -14.52 -35.02 -10.37
N SER A 126 -13.50 -35.61 -11.00
CA SER A 126 -12.31 -34.87 -11.42
C SER A 126 -12.67 -33.85 -12.50
N PHE A 127 -12.00 -32.69 -12.51
CA PHE A 127 -12.20 -31.67 -13.53
C PHE A 127 -12.05 -32.21 -14.96
N ASP A 128 -11.13 -33.13 -15.16
CA ASP A 128 -10.82 -33.71 -16.46
C ASP A 128 -11.93 -34.64 -16.98
N ASP A 129 -12.74 -35.21 -16.08
CA ASP A 129 -13.83 -36.13 -16.40
C ASP A 129 -15.13 -35.40 -16.82
N LEU A 130 -15.22 -34.08 -16.58
CA LEU A 130 -16.38 -33.31 -17.04
C LEU A 130 -16.33 -33.13 -18.57
N GLY A 131 -17.45 -33.39 -19.23
CA GLY A 131 -17.63 -33.02 -20.64
C GLY A 131 -17.47 -31.52 -20.86
N GLU A 132 -16.88 -31.12 -21.99
CA GLU A 132 -16.59 -29.71 -22.30
C GLU A 132 -17.82 -28.80 -22.24
N HIS A 133 -18.99 -29.31 -22.63
CA HIS A 133 -20.26 -28.57 -22.51
C HIS A 133 -20.58 -28.23 -21.05
N ARG A 134 -20.50 -29.23 -20.15
CA ARG A 134 -20.78 -29.06 -18.72
C ARG A 134 -19.77 -28.14 -18.05
N LYS A 135 -18.49 -28.21 -18.46
CA LYS A 135 -17.45 -27.26 -18.03
C LYS A 135 -17.86 -25.84 -18.39
N HIS A 136 -18.27 -25.60 -19.64
CA HIS A 136 -18.65 -24.26 -20.10
C HIS A 136 -19.88 -23.71 -19.36
N GLU A 137 -20.90 -24.53 -19.12
CA GLU A 137 -22.10 -24.15 -18.35
C GLU A 137 -21.76 -23.76 -16.91
N LEU A 138 -21.01 -24.61 -16.21
CA LEU A 138 -20.60 -24.35 -14.83
C LEU A 138 -19.72 -23.10 -14.73
N ARG A 139 -18.83 -22.89 -15.69
CA ARG A 139 -18.01 -21.67 -15.80
C ARG A 139 -18.86 -20.43 -15.93
N PHE A 140 -19.83 -20.46 -16.85
CA PHE A 140 -20.71 -19.33 -17.09
C PHE A 140 -21.50 -18.97 -15.83
N CYS A 141 -22.13 -19.96 -15.18
CA CYS A 141 -22.88 -19.76 -13.94
C CYS A 141 -22.00 -19.22 -12.81
N ALA A 142 -20.78 -19.75 -12.66
CA ALA A 142 -19.86 -19.31 -11.62
C ALA A 142 -19.36 -17.87 -11.85
N LEU A 143 -19.00 -17.53 -13.09
CA LEU A 143 -18.61 -16.16 -13.46
C LEU A 143 -19.77 -15.19 -13.27
N GLN A 144 -21.00 -15.57 -13.64
CA GLN A 144 -22.19 -14.75 -13.41
C GLN A 144 -22.40 -14.50 -11.91
N ALA A 145 -22.29 -15.53 -11.07
CA ALA A 145 -22.40 -15.37 -9.62
C ALA A 145 -21.33 -14.44 -9.04
N ILE A 146 -20.07 -14.57 -9.47
CA ILE A 146 -18.96 -13.70 -9.03
C ILE A 146 -19.20 -12.26 -9.47
N VAL A 147 -19.63 -12.02 -10.71
CA VAL A 147 -19.92 -10.67 -11.21
C VAL A 147 -21.09 -10.05 -10.43
N CYS A 148 -22.16 -10.80 -10.15
CA CYS A 148 -23.27 -10.32 -9.33
C CYS A 148 -22.82 -9.96 -7.91
N LEU A 149 -21.99 -10.80 -7.27
CA LEU A 149 -21.40 -10.51 -5.96
C LEU A 149 -20.48 -9.29 -6.01
N ALA A 150 -19.66 -9.15 -7.05
CA ALA A 150 -18.78 -8.02 -7.24
C ALA A 150 -19.55 -6.72 -7.32
N VAL A 151 -20.64 -6.68 -8.10
CA VAL A 151 -21.51 -5.52 -8.23
C VAL A 151 -22.21 -5.21 -6.91
N ALA A 152 -22.74 -6.21 -6.21
CA ALA A 152 -23.43 -6.01 -4.93
C ALA A 152 -22.50 -5.47 -3.84
N ILE A 153 -21.34 -6.09 -3.65
CA ILE A 153 -20.35 -5.69 -2.63
C ILE A 153 -19.75 -4.33 -2.97
N SER A 154 -19.35 -4.12 -4.23
CA SER A 154 -18.77 -2.84 -4.65
C SER A 154 -19.80 -1.71 -4.58
N GLY A 155 -21.06 -1.98 -4.91
CA GLY A 155 -22.17 -1.04 -4.74
C GLY A 155 -22.40 -0.66 -3.28
N TYR A 156 -22.42 -1.64 -2.38
CA TYR A 156 -22.51 -1.40 -0.94
C TYR A 156 -21.32 -0.56 -0.44
N CYS A 157 -20.08 -0.93 -0.80
CA CYS A 157 -18.90 -0.16 -0.42
C CYS A 157 -18.93 1.26 -0.99
N PHE A 158 -19.39 1.44 -2.23
CA PHE A 158 -19.50 2.76 -2.85
C PHE A 158 -20.47 3.70 -2.12
N LEU A 159 -21.55 3.17 -1.56
CA LEU A 159 -22.59 3.95 -0.88
C LEU A 159 -22.31 4.16 0.61
N GLU A 160 -21.91 3.10 1.31
CA GLU A 160 -21.83 3.08 2.78
C GLU A 160 -20.41 3.30 3.33
N SER A 161 -19.37 3.04 2.54
CA SER A 161 -18.01 3.23 3.04
C SER A 161 -17.71 4.73 3.20
N ARG A 162 -17.05 5.06 4.31
CA ARG A 162 -16.55 6.42 4.54
C ARG A 162 -15.43 6.74 3.56
N ASP A 163 -15.30 8.01 3.23
CA ASP A 163 -14.21 8.46 2.37
C ASP A 163 -12.87 8.35 3.10
N GLY A 164 -11.85 7.85 2.40
CA GLY A 164 -10.49 7.71 2.93
C GLY A 164 -9.64 8.96 2.70
N LEU A 165 -8.35 8.88 3.05
CA LEU A 165 -7.40 10.00 2.87
C LEU A 165 -7.16 10.38 1.39
N LEU A 166 -7.44 9.46 0.47
CA LEU A 166 -7.33 9.70 -0.97
C LEU A 166 -8.66 10.18 -1.55
N VAL A 167 -8.67 11.41 -2.06
CA VAL A 167 -9.86 12.04 -2.64
C VAL A 167 -9.90 11.90 -4.17
N ARG A 168 -8.74 11.78 -4.83
CA ARG A 168 -8.64 11.71 -6.30
C ARG A 168 -8.34 10.28 -6.75
N PRO A 169 -8.85 9.79 -7.91
CA PRO A 169 -9.64 10.50 -8.94
C PRO A 169 -11.01 10.94 -8.46
N HIS A 170 -11.63 10.17 -7.58
CA HIS A 170 -12.89 10.45 -6.90
C HIS A 170 -12.93 9.55 -5.64
N PRO A 171 -13.51 9.98 -4.50
CA PRO A 171 -13.56 9.13 -3.30
C PRO A 171 -14.25 7.79 -3.55
N GLY A 172 -15.36 7.82 -4.31
CA GLY A 172 -16.08 6.62 -4.74
C GLY A 172 -15.23 5.63 -5.54
N PHE A 173 -14.20 6.06 -6.28
CA PHE A 173 -13.28 5.12 -6.95
C PHE A 173 -12.52 4.27 -5.93
N TRP A 174 -11.99 4.87 -4.87
CA TRP A 174 -11.29 4.13 -3.81
C TRP A 174 -12.22 3.21 -3.03
N ARG A 175 -13.48 3.62 -2.84
CA ARG A 175 -14.51 2.75 -2.25
C ARG A 175 -14.81 1.53 -3.12
N LEU A 176 -14.82 1.69 -4.45
CA LEU A 176 -14.95 0.55 -5.38
C LEU A 176 -13.72 -0.36 -5.32
N VAL A 177 -12.50 0.21 -5.32
CA VAL A 177 -11.26 -0.57 -5.17
C VAL A 177 -11.29 -1.36 -3.87
N HIS A 178 -11.72 -0.75 -2.76
CA HIS A 178 -11.89 -1.42 -1.48
C HIS A 178 -12.89 -2.59 -1.58
N GLY A 179 -14.06 -2.38 -2.20
CA GLY A 179 -15.06 -3.42 -2.40
C GLY A 179 -14.58 -4.60 -3.28
N LEU A 180 -13.82 -4.32 -4.34
CA LEU A 180 -13.20 -5.35 -5.17
C LEU A 180 -12.13 -6.15 -4.42
N CYS A 181 -11.33 -5.48 -3.59
CA CYS A 181 -10.36 -6.14 -2.72
C CYS A 181 -11.04 -6.97 -1.63
N LEU A 182 -12.18 -6.51 -1.11
CA LEU A 182 -12.98 -7.27 -0.15
C LEU A 182 -13.55 -8.54 -0.80
N LEU A 183 -14.04 -8.46 -2.05
CA LEU A 183 -14.44 -9.65 -2.81
C LEU A 183 -13.27 -10.62 -2.98
N TYR A 184 -12.09 -10.11 -3.33
CA TYR A 184 -10.88 -10.94 -3.45
C TYR A 184 -10.52 -11.62 -2.12
N PHE A 185 -10.58 -10.88 -1.01
CA PHE A 185 -10.38 -11.43 0.33
C PHE A 185 -11.39 -12.56 0.64
N LEU A 186 -12.67 -12.35 0.36
CA LEU A 186 -13.69 -13.38 0.58
C LEU A 186 -13.45 -14.63 -0.26
N PHE A 187 -13.01 -14.46 -1.51
CA PHE A 187 -12.63 -15.58 -2.35
C PHE A 187 -11.44 -16.37 -1.77
N LEU A 188 -10.42 -15.69 -1.26
CA LEU A 188 -9.30 -16.34 -0.57
C LEU A 188 -9.73 -17.08 0.70
N VAL A 189 -10.66 -16.53 1.47
CA VAL A 189 -11.24 -17.21 2.65
C VAL A 189 -11.99 -18.47 2.23
N CYS A 190 -12.76 -18.42 1.13
CA CYS A 190 -13.40 -19.61 0.57
C CYS A 190 -12.37 -20.67 0.15
N LEU A 191 -11.30 -20.26 -0.56
CA LEU A 191 -10.20 -21.16 -0.91
C LEU A 191 -9.52 -21.76 0.32
N LEU A 192 -9.35 -20.98 1.38
CA LEU A 192 -8.78 -21.43 2.64
C LEU A 192 -9.70 -22.43 3.35
N ALA A 193 -11.02 -22.33 3.21
CA ALA A 193 -11.98 -23.22 3.85
C ALA A 193 -12.14 -24.57 3.11
N ILE A 194 -12.18 -24.57 1.78
CA ILE A 194 -12.40 -25.79 0.98
C ILE A 194 -11.15 -26.68 0.90
N ASN A 195 -11.33 -27.95 0.55
CA ASN A 195 -10.22 -28.88 0.37
C ASN A 195 -9.32 -28.49 -0.80
N ARG A 196 -8.05 -28.89 -0.73
CA ARG A 196 -6.99 -28.49 -1.68
C ARG A 196 -7.32 -28.90 -3.12
N ASP A 197 -7.87 -30.10 -3.30
CA ASP A 197 -8.25 -30.61 -4.62
C ASP A 197 -9.47 -29.87 -5.18
N ASP A 198 -10.48 -29.63 -4.33
CA ASP A 198 -11.69 -28.88 -4.71
C ASP A 198 -11.37 -27.41 -5.03
N GLY A 199 -10.42 -26.80 -4.32
CA GLY A 199 -10.00 -25.44 -4.62
C GLY A 199 -9.21 -25.32 -5.92
N ARG A 200 -8.37 -26.31 -6.24
CA ARG A 200 -7.73 -26.38 -7.56
C ARG A 200 -8.75 -26.61 -8.67
N PHE A 201 -9.76 -27.46 -8.42
CA PHE A 201 -10.89 -27.64 -9.32
C PHE A 201 -11.61 -26.30 -9.56
N LEU A 202 -11.95 -25.57 -8.48
CA LEU A 202 -12.62 -24.28 -8.56
C LEU A 202 -11.79 -23.25 -9.33
N LEU A 203 -10.47 -23.19 -9.11
CA LEU A 203 -9.57 -22.30 -9.85
C LEU A 203 -9.54 -22.63 -11.35
N ARG A 204 -9.45 -23.91 -11.72
CA ARG A 204 -9.51 -24.36 -13.13
C ARG A 204 -10.87 -24.11 -13.79
N LEU A 205 -11.93 -24.14 -13.00
CA LEU A 205 -13.25 -23.75 -13.46
C LEU A 205 -13.24 -22.26 -13.76
N LEU A 206 -12.99 -21.42 -12.76
CA LEU A 206 -13.11 -19.97 -12.86
C LEU A 206 -12.15 -19.32 -13.85
N VAL A 207 -10.93 -19.85 -13.96
CA VAL A 207 -9.87 -19.20 -14.72
C VAL A 207 -9.39 -20.14 -15.84
N PRO A 208 -9.66 -19.81 -17.11
CA PRO A 208 -9.19 -20.61 -18.23
C PRO A 208 -7.67 -20.50 -18.35
N GLY A 209 -7.00 -21.57 -18.78
CA GLY A 209 -5.54 -21.59 -18.97
C GLY A 209 -4.74 -22.21 -17.83
N PHE A 210 -5.39 -22.57 -16.72
CA PHE A 210 -4.80 -23.42 -15.68
C PHE A 210 -4.69 -24.86 -16.20
N GLY A 211 -3.47 -25.30 -16.48
CA GLY A 211 -3.21 -26.64 -16.98
C GLY A 211 -3.54 -27.74 -15.95
N THR A 212 -3.70 -28.98 -16.43
CA THR A 212 -3.56 -30.17 -15.59
C THR A 212 -2.19 -30.16 -14.92
N ARG A 213 -2.02 -30.92 -13.83
CA ARG A 213 -0.75 -31.10 -13.09
C ARG A 213 0.29 -31.75 -14.01
N LYS A 214 0.75 -31.05 -15.05
CA LYS A 214 1.91 -31.45 -15.82
C LYS A 214 3.08 -31.26 -14.86
N GLN A 215 3.78 -32.35 -14.60
CA GLN A 215 4.87 -32.44 -13.63
C GLN A 215 5.95 -31.36 -13.81
N ASN A 216 5.99 -30.65 -14.94
CA ASN A 216 7.00 -29.65 -15.27
C ASN A 216 6.41 -28.39 -15.94
N ILE A 217 5.38 -27.74 -15.37
CA ILE A 217 5.01 -26.35 -15.81
C ILE A 217 6.18 -25.37 -15.52
N PHE A 218 7.11 -25.77 -14.64
CA PHE A 218 8.37 -25.11 -14.34
C PHE A 218 9.47 -25.25 -15.41
N SER A 219 9.15 -25.79 -16.59
CA SER A 219 10.13 -26.04 -17.65
C SER A 219 10.44 -24.84 -18.56
N GLY A 220 10.12 -23.62 -18.14
CA GLY A 220 10.39 -22.39 -18.92
C GLY A 220 11.77 -21.74 -18.68
N THR A 221 12.39 -22.00 -17.54
CA THR A 221 13.68 -21.39 -17.12
C THR A 221 14.72 -22.41 -16.64
N LEU A 222 14.42 -23.71 -16.74
CA LEU A 222 15.27 -24.80 -16.23
C LEU A 222 16.41 -25.21 -17.18
N VAL A 223 16.96 -24.23 -17.89
CA VAL A 223 18.36 -24.22 -18.33
C VAL A 223 18.89 -22.85 -17.94
N LEU A 224 19.35 -22.73 -16.69
CA LEU A 224 19.95 -21.51 -16.18
C LEU A 224 21.29 -21.28 -16.88
N ASP A 225 21.26 -20.59 -18.02
CA ASP A 225 22.44 -20.22 -18.77
C ASP A 225 22.96 -18.86 -18.27
N CYS A 226 23.86 -18.92 -17.28
CA CYS A 226 24.52 -17.73 -16.73
C CYS A 226 25.69 -17.22 -17.58
N SER A 227 25.88 -17.71 -18.81
CA SER A 227 26.89 -17.17 -19.71
C SER A 227 26.55 -15.72 -20.12
N LEU A 228 27.53 -14.82 -19.93
CA LEU A 228 27.42 -13.42 -20.31
C LEU A 228 27.64 -13.27 -21.83
N SER A 229 26.59 -13.57 -22.59
CA SER A 229 26.53 -13.38 -24.05
C SER A 229 25.49 -12.33 -24.43
N ALA A 230 25.68 -11.69 -25.59
CA ALA A 230 24.73 -10.71 -26.12
C ALA A 230 23.31 -11.29 -26.31
N SER A 231 23.20 -12.58 -26.65
CA SER A 231 21.92 -13.29 -26.75
C SER A 231 21.22 -13.42 -25.39
N THR A 232 21.98 -13.76 -24.35
CA THR A 232 21.49 -13.94 -22.98
C THR A 232 21.03 -12.60 -22.40
N LEU A 233 21.81 -11.54 -22.60
CA LEU A 233 21.45 -10.19 -22.17
C LEU A 233 20.19 -9.69 -22.88
N LYS A 234 20.09 -9.88 -24.20
CA LYS A 234 18.89 -9.49 -24.95
C LYS A 234 17.65 -10.26 -24.48
N ARG A 235 17.80 -11.55 -24.16
CA ARG A 235 16.71 -12.37 -23.60
C ARG A 235 16.21 -11.81 -22.26
N GLN A 236 17.12 -11.45 -21.34
CA GLN A 236 16.71 -10.89 -20.05
C GLN A 236 16.07 -9.51 -20.18
N LEU A 237 16.65 -8.61 -20.98
CA LEU A 237 16.09 -7.27 -21.20
C LEU A 237 14.73 -7.26 -21.91
N THR A 238 14.39 -8.32 -22.64
CA THR A 238 13.09 -8.48 -23.32
C THR A 238 12.12 -9.38 -22.55
N SER A 239 12.53 -9.87 -21.38
CA SER A 239 11.71 -10.75 -20.56
C SER A 239 10.54 -10.01 -19.92
N VAL A 240 9.49 -10.76 -19.57
CA VAL A 240 8.35 -10.24 -18.79
C VAL A 240 8.77 -9.81 -17.39
N TRP A 241 9.83 -10.43 -16.84
CA TRP A 241 10.36 -10.16 -15.51
C TRP A 241 11.01 -8.78 -15.45
N PHE A 242 11.86 -8.44 -16.44
CA PHE A 242 12.45 -7.11 -16.56
C PHE A 242 11.38 -6.00 -16.60
N ILE A 243 10.36 -6.18 -17.45
CA ILE A 243 9.25 -5.20 -17.57
C ILE A 243 8.47 -5.12 -16.25
N SER A 244 8.23 -6.26 -15.59
CA SER A 244 7.54 -6.31 -14.30
C SER A 244 8.32 -5.59 -13.20
N HIS A 245 9.65 -5.72 -13.17
CA HIS A 245 10.50 -4.98 -12.24
C HIS A 245 10.39 -3.47 -12.47
N VAL A 246 10.55 -3.01 -13.72
CA VAL A 246 10.47 -1.57 -14.05
C VAL A 246 9.12 -0.99 -13.62
N ILE A 247 8.01 -1.64 -13.99
CA ILE A 247 6.66 -1.18 -13.67
C ILE A 247 6.40 -1.29 -12.16
N GLY A 248 6.81 -2.38 -11.52
CA GLY A 248 6.64 -2.63 -10.11
C GLY A 248 7.35 -1.57 -9.25
N TRP A 249 8.60 -1.26 -9.55
CA TRP A 249 9.37 -0.26 -8.83
C TRP A 249 8.93 1.18 -9.13
N PHE A 250 8.42 1.43 -10.33
CA PHE A 250 7.69 2.67 -10.63
C PHE A 250 6.49 2.86 -9.70
N LEU A 251 5.62 1.84 -9.57
CA LEU A 251 4.44 1.89 -8.72
C LEU A 251 4.81 2.00 -7.24
N LYS A 252 5.77 1.19 -6.76
CA LYS A 252 6.29 1.25 -5.38
C LYS A 252 6.83 2.65 -5.04
N MET A 253 7.54 3.29 -5.98
CA MET A 253 8.01 4.66 -5.78
C MET A 253 6.84 5.66 -5.66
N CYS A 254 5.76 5.47 -6.41
CA CYS A 254 4.55 6.30 -6.32
C CYS A 254 3.76 6.10 -5.02
N ILE A 255 3.79 4.88 -4.48
CA ILE A 255 3.12 4.48 -3.22
C ILE A 255 3.92 4.99 -2.01
N PHE A 256 5.20 4.62 -1.90
CA PHE A 256 6.02 4.91 -0.71
C PHE A 256 6.71 6.28 -0.75
N ARG A 257 6.86 6.91 -1.92
CA ARG A 257 7.40 8.27 -2.11
C ARG A 257 8.71 8.56 -1.38
N SER A 258 9.57 7.55 -1.25
CA SER A 258 10.85 7.68 -0.55
C SER A 258 11.90 6.81 -1.21
N TRP A 259 13.03 7.43 -1.55
CA TRP A 259 14.19 6.72 -2.10
C TRP A 259 14.78 5.76 -1.07
N MET A 260 14.97 6.21 0.16
CA MET A 260 15.63 5.41 1.19
C MET A 260 14.82 4.15 1.52
N PHE A 261 13.49 4.27 1.64
CA PHE A 261 12.61 3.11 1.89
C PHE A 261 12.63 2.15 0.70
N ASN A 262 12.43 2.63 -0.54
CA ASN A 262 12.38 1.77 -1.72
C ASN A 262 13.73 1.10 -2.02
N LEU A 263 14.87 1.77 -1.81
CA LEU A 263 16.19 1.15 -1.95
C LEU A 263 16.40 0.06 -0.91
N THR A 264 16.01 0.31 0.35
CA THR A 264 16.09 -0.69 1.42
C THR A 264 15.20 -1.89 1.09
N PHE A 265 13.99 -1.63 0.61
CA PHE A 265 13.05 -2.66 0.18
C PHE A 265 13.62 -3.47 -0.99
N SER A 266 14.24 -2.82 -1.99
CA SER A 266 14.84 -3.53 -3.13
C SER A 266 15.96 -4.45 -2.69
N ILE A 267 16.88 -3.97 -1.87
CA ILE A 267 18.02 -4.78 -1.40
C ILE A 267 17.53 -5.96 -0.54
N LEU A 268 16.55 -5.74 0.35
CA LEU A 268 16.00 -6.82 1.16
C LEU A 268 15.21 -7.83 0.32
N PHE A 269 14.59 -7.41 -0.76
CA PHE A 269 13.91 -8.31 -1.67
C PHE A 269 14.91 -9.26 -2.36
N GLU A 270 16.06 -8.77 -2.83
CA GLU A 270 17.15 -9.63 -3.34
C GLU A 270 17.62 -10.66 -2.28
N PHE A 271 17.73 -10.23 -1.01
CA PHE A 271 18.05 -11.15 0.08
C PHE A 271 16.95 -12.18 0.32
N CYS A 272 15.67 -11.81 0.17
CA CYS A 272 14.55 -12.74 0.23
C CYS A 272 14.60 -13.76 -0.91
N GLU A 273 14.90 -13.34 -2.14
CA GLU A 273 15.02 -14.24 -3.28
C GLU A 273 16.13 -15.27 -3.07
N MET A 274 17.34 -14.81 -2.70
CA MET A 274 18.45 -15.70 -2.33
C MET A 274 18.07 -16.67 -1.20
N SER A 275 17.32 -16.21 -0.21
CA SER A 275 16.96 -17.02 0.96
C SER A 275 15.85 -18.03 0.68
N LEU A 276 14.97 -17.75 -0.27
CA LEU A 276 13.76 -18.53 -0.54
C LEU A 276 13.87 -19.37 -1.81
N GLN A 277 15.04 -19.39 -2.45
CA GLN A 277 15.40 -20.25 -3.57
C GLN A 277 15.10 -21.75 -3.38
N TRP A 278 15.13 -22.25 -2.15
CA TRP A 278 14.76 -23.64 -1.81
C TRP A 278 13.24 -23.87 -1.77
N LEU A 279 12.46 -22.80 -1.62
CA LEU A 279 11.00 -22.81 -1.49
C LEU A 279 10.32 -22.45 -2.82
N ILE A 280 10.86 -21.46 -3.51
CA ILE A 280 10.31 -20.83 -4.71
C ILE A 280 11.32 -21.02 -5.85
N PRO A 281 11.07 -21.96 -6.78
CA PRO A 281 11.96 -22.22 -7.90
C PRO A 281 12.18 -21.01 -8.81
N GLU A 282 11.21 -20.09 -8.88
CA GLU A 282 11.30 -18.86 -9.67
C GLU A 282 12.44 -17.94 -9.22
N PHE A 283 12.90 -18.03 -7.96
CA PHE A 283 14.02 -17.22 -7.45
C PHE A 283 15.41 -17.77 -7.83
N GLN A 284 15.46 -18.86 -8.61
CA GLN A 284 16.70 -19.41 -9.15
C GLN A 284 17.12 -18.60 -10.38
N GLU A 285 17.85 -17.52 -10.14
CA GLU A 285 18.32 -16.60 -11.17
C GLU A 285 19.84 -16.45 -11.17
N CYS A 286 20.39 -15.94 -12.27
CA CYS A 286 21.81 -15.71 -12.37
C CYS A 286 22.23 -14.52 -11.51
N TRP A 287 23.41 -14.62 -10.89
CA TRP A 287 23.94 -13.58 -10.00
C TRP A 287 24.01 -12.18 -10.63
N TRP A 288 24.36 -12.12 -11.92
CA TRP A 288 24.48 -10.85 -12.65
C TRP A 288 23.11 -10.31 -13.07
N ASP A 289 22.10 -11.15 -13.19
CA ASP A 289 20.72 -10.77 -13.50
C ASP A 289 20.14 -10.06 -12.29
N SER A 290 20.05 -10.76 -11.15
CA SER A 290 19.57 -10.22 -9.88
C SER A 290 20.30 -8.93 -9.47
N ILE A 291 21.63 -8.90 -9.53
CA ILE A 291 22.39 -7.70 -9.09
C ILE A 291 22.32 -6.57 -10.13
N PHE A 292 22.71 -6.82 -11.38
CA PHE A 292 22.91 -5.73 -12.35
C PHE A 292 21.64 -5.41 -13.12
N ILE A 293 20.89 -6.41 -13.56
CA ILE A 293 19.69 -6.22 -14.37
C ILE A 293 18.51 -5.84 -13.47
N ASP A 294 18.28 -6.58 -12.39
CA ASP A 294 17.12 -6.33 -11.53
C ASP A 294 17.40 -5.19 -10.54
N ALA A 295 18.25 -5.40 -9.54
CA ALA A 295 18.49 -4.45 -8.45
C ALA A 295 19.02 -3.08 -8.92
N ILE A 296 20.01 -3.08 -9.83
CA ILE A 296 20.65 -1.83 -10.27
C ILE A 296 19.91 -1.22 -11.47
N PHE A 297 19.57 -2.00 -12.49
CA PHE A 297 19.05 -1.41 -13.73
C PHE A 297 17.54 -1.21 -13.71
N SER A 298 16.73 -2.27 -13.69
CA SER A 298 15.26 -2.14 -13.76
C SER A 298 14.68 -1.45 -12.53
N ASN A 299 15.16 -1.79 -11.33
CA ASN A 299 14.57 -1.29 -10.09
C ASN A 299 14.85 0.22 -9.94
N LEU A 300 16.11 0.65 -10.11
CA LEU A 300 16.45 2.07 -10.09
C LEU A 300 15.80 2.84 -11.24
N MET A 301 15.69 2.24 -12.44
CA MET A 301 15.00 2.87 -13.57
C MET A 301 13.51 3.08 -13.27
N GLY A 302 12.84 2.08 -12.70
CA GLY A 302 11.45 2.19 -12.25
C GLY A 302 11.28 3.27 -11.19
N MET A 303 12.12 3.28 -10.15
CA MET A 303 12.11 4.31 -9.11
C MET A 303 12.36 5.71 -9.68
N LEU A 304 13.33 5.86 -10.59
CA LEU A 304 13.64 7.14 -11.23
C LEU A 304 12.46 7.64 -12.05
N PHE A 305 11.86 6.75 -12.86
CA PHE A 305 10.67 7.08 -13.63
C PHE A 305 9.51 7.50 -12.72
N GLY A 306 9.29 6.80 -11.61
CA GLY A 306 8.30 7.16 -10.60
C GLY A 306 8.56 8.53 -9.99
N CYS A 307 9.82 8.82 -9.66
CA CYS A 307 10.23 10.13 -9.15
C CYS A 307 9.99 11.25 -10.18
N VAL A 308 10.33 11.03 -11.45
CA VAL A 308 10.10 12.00 -12.53
C VAL A 308 8.60 12.23 -12.74
N VAL A 309 7.79 11.18 -12.82
CA VAL A 309 6.33 11.27 -12.97
C VAL A 309 5.72 12.00 -11.78
N MET A 310 6.12 11.68 -10.55
CA MET A 310 5.66 12.38 -9.36
C MET A 310 6.08 13.85 -9.33
N ARG A 311 7.29 14.21 -9.77
CA ARG A 311 7.72 15.61 -9.88
C ARG A 311 6.96 16.34 -10.98
N TRP A 312 6.68 15.69 -12.10
CA TRP A 312 5.88 16.25 -13.17
C TRP A 312 4.44 16.49 -12.72
N CYS A 313 3.85 15.52 -12.01
CA CYS A 313 2.51 15.62 -11.42
C CYS A 313 2.45 16.59 -10.22
N GLY A 314 3.53 16.69 -9.45
CA GLY A 314 3.62 17.45 -8.19
C GLY A 314 4.04 18.91 -8.38
N LYS A 315 4.47 19.31 -9.59
CA LYS A 315 4.59 20.73 -9.93
C LYS A 315 3.20 21.35 -9.94
N ARG A 316 2.88 22.10 -8.88
CA ARG A 316 1.83 23.13 -8.93
C ARG A 316 2.26 24.14 -10.00
N HIS A 317 1.77 23.99 -11.23
CA HIS A 317 1.63 25.16 -12.09
C HIS A 317 0.48 25.97 -11.49
N PHE A 318 0.81 26.84 -10.53
CA PHE A 318 0.03 28.05 -10.33
C PHE A 318 0.28 28.89 -11.57
N ASP A 319 -0.59 28.71 -12.56
CA ASP A 319 -0.73 29.70 -13.61
C ASP A 319 -1.59 30.82 -13.02
N TRP A 320 -0.96 31.95 -12.73
CA TRP A 320 -1.65 33.15 -12.23
C TRP A 320 -2.67 33.70 -13.25
N LEU A 321 -2.75 33.08 -14.44
CA LEU A 321 -3.61 33.43 -15.56
C LEU A 321 -4.62 32.33 -15.97
N GLY A 322 -4.72 31.23 -15.23
CA GLY A 322 -5.87 30.31 -15.34
C GLY A 322 -5.99 29.47 -16.62
N ALA A 323 -4.91 29.17 -17.35
CA ALA A 323 -4.97 28.23 -18.46
C ALA A 323 -4.63 26.80 -18.00
N TYR A 324 -5.65 25.97 -17.78
CA TYR A 324 -5.46 24.53 -17.57
C TYR A 324 -4.91 23.85 -18.84
N PRO A 325 -3.71 23.21 -18.83
CA PRO A 325 -3.33 22.33 -19.93
C PRO A 325 -4.25 21.09 -19.92
N ARG A 326 -5.01 20.93 -21.01
CA ARG A 326 -6.08 19.93 -21.20
C ARG A 326 -5.62 18.47 -21.04
N TYR A 327 -4.31 18.21 -21.03
CA TYR A 327 -3.72 16.86 -21.09
C TYR A 327 -2.99 16.39 -19.81
N GLN A 328 -2.91 17.20 -18.74
CA GLN A 328 -2.19 16.80 -17.51
C GLN A 328 -3.05 16.01 -16.49
N LYS A 329 -4.29 15.64 -16.83
CA LYS A 329 -5.33 15.29 -15.84
C LYS A 329 -5.41 13.83 -15.40
N ILE A 330 -4.68 12.87 -15.98
CA ILE A 330 -4.90 11.44 -15.64
C ILE A 330 -4.00 10.96 -14.49
N MET A 331 -2.71 11.28 -14.50
CA MET A 331 -1.76 10.76 -13.50
C MET A 331 -1.83 11.51 -12.15
N LEU A 332 -2.08 12.83 -12.19
CA LEU A 332 -2.36 13.64 -10.98
C LEU A 332 -3.57 13.15 -10.17
N LYS A 333 -4.45 12.36 -10.79
CA LYS A 333 -5.60 11.79 -10.10
C LYS A 333 -5.22 10.68 -9.14
N PHE A 334 -4.06 10.04 -9.25
CA PHE A 334 -3.64 8.96 -8.34
C PHE A 334 -2.74 9.45 -7.20
N THR A 335 -2.74 10.77 -6.93
CA THR A 335 -1.89 11.39 -5.91
C THR A 335 -2.72 12.11 -4.83
N PRO A 336 -2.32 12.05 -3.54
CA PRO A 336 -3.00 12.75 -2.45
C PRO A 336 -2.91 14.28 -2.62
N PHE A 337 -3.79 15.01 -1.93
CA PHE A 337 -3.94 16.48 -2.03
C PHE A 337 -2.66 17.27 -1.70
N SER A 338 -1.77 16.70 -0.88
CA SER A 338 -0.44 17.23 -0.64
C SER A 338 0.61 16.25 -1.12
N SER A 339 1.48 16.70 -2.02
CA SER A 339 2.71 16.00 -2.43
C SER A 339 3.75 16.04 -1.30
N CYS A 340 3.36 15.65 -0.08
CA CYS A 340 4.32 15.48 1.00
C CYS A 340 5.21 14.29 0.66
N GLU A 341 6.52 14.49 0.70
CA GLU A 341 7.47 13.40 0.79
C GLU A 341 7.18 12.63 2.08
N TYR A 342 7.01 11.31 2.01
CA TYR A 342 6.84 10.50 3.21
C TYR A 342 8.19 10.33 3.90
N GLU A 343 8.26 10.70 5.18
CA GLU A 343 9.49 10.63 5.96
C GLU A 343 9.57 9.28 6.70
N TRP A 344 9.90 8.20 5.99
CA TRP A 344 10.12 6.87 6.58
C TRP A 344 11.46 6.78 7.34
N SER A 345 11.67 7.63 8.34
CA SER A 345 12.89 7.67 9.12
C SER A 345 12.92 6.55 10.18
N PHE A 346 13.55 5.42 9.85
CA PHE A 346 13.69 4.25 10.75
C PHE A 346 14.20 4.61 12.16
N PHE A 347 15.14 5.54 12.26
CA PHE A 347 15.87 5.76 13.51
C PHE A 347 15.39 6.97 14.32
N ARG A 348 14.28 7.63 13.94
CA ARG A 348 13.81 8.84 14.64
C ARG A 348 13.31 8.56 16.06
N THR A 349 12.52 7.50 16.22
CA THR A 349 12.03 7.02 17.53
C THR A 349 11.87 5.49 17.47
N VAL A 350 11.79 4.83 18.63
CA VAL A 350 11.51 3.39 18.69
C VAL A 350 10.19 3.03 17.98
N ARG A 351 9.18 3.91 18.05
CA ARG A 351 7.92 3.75 17.30
C ARG A 351 8.16 3.78 15.78
N HIS A 352 8.99 4.69 15.28
CA HIS A 352 9.31 4.76 13.86
C HIS A 352 10.07 3.51 13.42
N LEU A 353 11.07 3.06 14.20
CA LEU A 353 11.78 1.82 13.89
C LEU A 353 10.80 0.65 13.76
N PHE A 354 9.92 0.48 14.76
CA PHE A 354 8.98 -0.62 14.79
C PHE A 354 7.95 -0.55 13.65
N MET A 355 7.27 0.58 13.47
CA MET A 355 6.23 0.73 12.46
C MET A 355 6.79 0.68 11.04
N THR A 356 7.92 1.34 10.76
CA THR A 356 8.55 1.28 9.43
C THR A 356 9.10 -0.11 9.14
N SER A 357 9.59 -0.85 10.16
CA SER A 357 9.98 -2.26 10.00
C SER A 357 8.78 -3.17 9.71
N ILE A 358 7.63 -2.94 10.35
CA ILE A 358 6.38 -3.65 10.03
C ILE A 358 5.95 -3.36 8.59
N LEU A 359 5.96 -2.10 8.16
CA LEU A 359 5.61 -1.72 6.80
C LEU A 359 6.52 -2.43 5.79
N LEU A 360 7.83 -2.46 6.05
CA LEU A 360 8.82 -3.14 5.23
C LEU A 360 8.57 -4.66 5.18
N PHE A 361 8.31 -5.28 6.33
CA PHE A 361 7.96 -6.71 6.41
C PHE A 361 6.69 -7.03 5.63
N LEU A 362 5.61 -6.25 5.81
CA LEU A 362 4.35 -6.44 5.08
C LEU A 362 4.54 -6.25 3.58
N SER A 363 5.41 -5.32 3.17
CA SER A 363 5.74 -5.10 1.76
C SER A 363 6.51 -6.28 1.16
N LEU A 364 7.50 -6.82 1.88
CA LEU A 364 8.21 -8.04 1.48
C LEU A 364 7.27 -9.25 1.41
N LEU A 365 6.38 -9.41 2.40
CA LEU A 365 5.39 -10.48 2.40
C LEU A 365 4.45 -10.37 1.20
N ALA A 366 4.04 -9.16 0.80
CA ALA A 366 3.22 -8.93 -0.38
C ALA A 366 3.89 -9.43 -1.67
N GLU A 367 5.19 -9.18 -1.83
CA GLU A 367 5.95 -9.67 -3.00
C GLU A 367 6.12 -11.19 -2.95
N VAL A 368 6.56 -11.74 -1.82
CA VAL A 368 6.77 -13.19 -1.67
C VAL A 368 5.48 -13.97 -1.89
N ASN A 369 4.33 -13.45 -1.43
CA ASN A 369 3.02 -14.07 -1.66
C ASN A 369 2.67 -14.22 -3.14
N VAL A 370 3.16 -13.33 -4.02
CA VAL A 370 2.94 -13.44 -5.48
C VAL A 370 3.52 -14.76 -5.99
N PHE A 371 4.80 -14.97 -5.72
CA PHE A 371 5.52 -16.14 -6.15
C PHE A 371 5.02 -17.39 -5.43
N LEU A 372 4.76 -17.30 -4.12
CA LEU A 372 4.21 -18.41 -3.34
C LEU A 372 2.88 -18.91 -3.92
N LEU A 373 1.93 -18.02 -4.20
CA LEU A 373 0.64 -18.42 -4.78
C LEU A 373 0.82 -18.97 -6.19
N MET A 374 1.72 -18.40 -6.99
CA MET A 374 2.09 -18.96 -8.30
C MET A 374 2.53 -20.41 -8.18
N THR A 375 3.51 -20.68 -7.31
CA THR A 375 4.10 -21.99 -7.12
C THR A 375 3.10 -23.01 -6.57
N VAL A 376 2.24 -22.58 -5.65
CA VAL A 376 1.32 -23.48 -4.94
C VAL A 376 0.06 -23.81 -5.75
N LEU A 377 -0.46 -22.82 -6.48
CA LEU A 377 -1.68 -22.94 -7.27
C LEU A 377 -1.42 -23.31 -8.73
N ASP A 378 -0.15 -23.55 -9.10
CA ASP A 378 0.27 -23.94 -10.46
C ASP A 378 -0.12 -22.89 -11.52
N ILE A 379 0.02 -21.61 -11.17
CA ILE A 379 -0.30 -20.48 -12.06
C ILE A 379 0.88 -20.28 -13.03
N PRO A 380 0.68 -20.33 -14.35
CA PRO A 380 1.75 -20.03 -15.31
C PRO A 380 2.26 -18.59 -15.13
N ALA A 381 3.57 -18.37 -15.23
CA ALA A 381 4.19 -17.05 -15.05
C ALA A 381 3.61 -15.97 -15.99
N ALA A 382 3.30 -16.34 -17.23
CA ALA A 382 2.72 -15.43 -18.23
C ALA A 382 1.20 -15.23 -18.10
N HIS A 383 0.55 -15.85 -17.10
CA HIS A 383 -0.89 -15.77 -16.96
C HIS A 383 -1.35 -14.40 -16.43
N TRP A 384 -2.40 -13.83 -17.00
CA TRP A 384 -2.89 -12.47 -16.72
C TRP A 384 -3.42 -12.27 -15.28
N ILE A 385 -3.72 -13.35 -14.56
CA ILE A 385 -4.27 -13.28 -13.20
C ILE A 385 -3.30 -12.62 -12.21
N ASN A 386 -1.99 -12.86 -12.36
CA ASN A 386 -0.98 -12.30 -11.49
C ASN A 386 -0.84 -10.79 -11.67
N PRO A 387 -0.66 -10.24 -12.90
CA PRO A 387 -0.65 -8.80 -13.09
C PRO A 387 -2.00 -8.15 -12.73
N ALA A 388 -3.14 -8.81 -12.96
CA ALA A 388 -4.44 -8.29 -12.53
C ALA A 388 -4.56 -8.19 -10.99
N ARG A 389 -4.15 -9.25 -10.27
CA ARG A 389 -4.08 -9.27 -8.80
C ARG A 389 -3.13 -8.20 -8.27
N LEU A 390 -1.92 -8.09 -8.85
CA LEU A 390 -0.94 -7.06 -8.48
C LEU A 390 -1.46 -5.65 -8.71
N GLY A 391 -2.17 -5.42 -9.82
CA GLY A 391 -2.83 -4.14 -10.08
C GLY A 391 -3.88 -3.79 -9.02
N LEU A 392 -4.72 -4.76 -8.64
CA LEU A 392 -5.75 -4.58 -7.62
C LEU A 392 -5.15 -4.28 -6.23
N LEU A 393 -4.19 -5.09 -5.79
CA LEU A 393 -3.47 -4.88 -4.52
C LEU A 393 -2.65 -3.59 -4.54
N GLY A 394 -2.01 -3.25 -5.66
CA GLY A 394 -1.29 -2.00 -5.83
C GLY A 394 -2.21 -0.78 -5.69
N LEU A 395 -3.43 -0.83 -6.23
CA LEU A 395 -4.44 0.21 -6.04
C LEU A 395 -4.88 0.32 -4.58
N LEU A 396 -5.05 -0.79 -3.85
CA LEU A 396 -5.35 -0.77 -2.41
C LEU A 396 -4.17 -0.26 -1.57
N ALA A 397 -2.93 -0.50 -2.01
CA ALA A 397 -1.73 -0.06 -1.31
C ALA A 397 -1.60 1.47 -1.25
N PHE A 398 -2.07 2.21 -2.25
CA PHE A 398 -2.07 3.68 -2.23
C PHE A 398 -2.77 4.27 -0.99
N PRO A 399 -4.05 3.99 -0.73
CA PRO A 399 -4.73 4.48 0.47
C PRO A 399 -4.23 3.80 1.74
N ALA A 400 -3.85 2.51 1.70
CA ALA A 400 -3.34 1.79 2.86
C ALA A 400 -2.01 2.40 3.38
N VAL A 401 -1.03 2.66 2.50
CA VAL A 401 0.24 3.28 2.91
C VAL A 401 0.03 4.70 3.41
N ALA A 402 -0.91 5.46 2.81
CA ALA A 402 -1.27 6.79 3.30
C ALA A 402 -1.89 6.75 4.71
N GLU A 403 -2.77 5.76 4.99
CA GLU A 403 -3.34 5.53 6.31
C GLU A 403 -2.28 5.09 7.33
N PHE A 404 -1.34 4.24 6.92
CA PHE A 404 -0.24 3.77 7.77
C PHE A 404 0.73 4.90 8.13
N ASP A 405 1.07 5.75 7.16
CA ASP A 405 1.87 6.96 7.40
C ASP A 405 1.18 7.91 8.39
N ALA A 406 -0.12 8.14 8.19
CA ALA A 406 -0.91 8.98 9.08
C ALA A 406 -0.90 8.44 10.53
N GLN A 407 -0.98 7.11 10.70
CA GLN A 407 -0.83 6.46 12.02
C GLN A 407 0.56 6.64 12.61
N LEU A 408 1.61 6.57 11.80
CA LEU A 408 2.98 6.78 12.26
C LEU A 408 3.15 8.19 12.85
N HIS A 409 2.64 9.22 12.17
CA HIS A 409 2.82 10.62 12.54
C HIS A 409 1.88 11.14 13.63
N PHE A 410 0.59 10.81 13.59
CA PHE A 410 -0.43 11.47 14.41
C PHE A 410 -0.90 10.67 15.62
N LYS A 411 -0.24 9.55 15.95
CA LYS A 411 -0.61 8.68 17.07
C LYS A 411 -2.10 8.31 17.10
N TYR A 412 -2.66 7.91 15.96
CA TYR A 412 -4.01 7.36 15.92
C TYR A 412 -4.07 5.98 16.60
N ASP A 413 -5.14 5.75 17.36
CA ASP A 413 -5.39 4.46 18.02
C ASP A 413 -6.12 3.46 17.09
N ARG A 414 -6.74 3.94 16.01
CA ARG A 414 -7.50 3.11 15.06
C ARG A 414 -6.67 2.67 13.85
N ILE A 415 -6.77 1.38 13.51
CA ILE A 415 -6.25 0.87 12.24
C ILE A 415 -7.15 1.30 11.08
N GLY A 416 -6.61 1.95 10.05
CA GLY A 416 -7.33 2.35 8.85
C GLY A 416 -7.93 1.15 8.12
N GLY A 417 -9.12 1.32 7.53
CA GLY A 417 -9.86 0.22 6.90
C GLY A 417 -9.10 -0.40 5.72
N ASN A 418 -8.36 0.40 4.94
CA ASN A 418 -7.58 -0.11 3.82
C ASN A 418 -6.33 -0.85 4.31
N VAL A 419 -5.65 -0.34 5.35
CA VAL A 419 -4.54 -1.06 6.00
C VAL A 419 -5.00 -2.41 6.52
N PHE A 420 -6.12 -2.42 7.24
CA PHE A 420 -6.68 -3.65 7.81
C PHE A 420 -6.98 -4.67 6.71
N LEU A 421 -7.73 -4.29 5.68
CA LEU A 421 -8.05 -5.18 4.56
C LEU A 421 -6.79 -5.71 3.86
N PHE A 422 -5.80 -4.84 3.63
CA PHE A 422 -4.54 -5.23 3.01
C PHE A 422 -3.81 -6.30 3.85
N VAL A 423 -3.67 -6.08 5.16
CA VAL A 423 -3.04 -7.05 6.08
C VAL A 423 -3.82 -8.37 6.14
N MET A 424 -5.15 -8.32 6.14
CA MET A 424 -5.99 -9.51 6.11
C MET A 424 -5.79 -10.32 4.83
N ILE A 425 -5.74 -9.66 3.67
CA ILE A 425 -5.45 -10.31 2.40
C ILE A 425 -4.09 -11.00 2.45
N LEU A 426 -3.02 -10.27 2.83
CA LEU A 426 -1.67 -10.85 2.90
C LEU A 426 -1.60 -12.06 3.82
N THR A 427 -2.31 -12.01 4.95
CA THR A 427 -2.35 -13.10 5.91
C THR A 427 -3.05 -14.33 5.33
N VAL A 428 -4.22 -14.16 4.72
CA VAL A 428 -4.97 -15.28 4.14
C VAL A 428 -4.25 -15.85 2.92
N GLU A 429 -3.61 -15.03 2.09
CA GLU A 429 -2.77 -15.50 0.99
C GLU A 429 -1.63 -16.40 1.47
N LEU A 430 -0.92 -15.99 2.52
CA LEU A 430 0.12 -16.81 3.13
C LEU A 430 -0.45 -18.14 3.64
N LEU A 431 -1.61 -18.11 4.30
CA LEU A 431 -2.27 -19.33 4.79
C LEU A 431 -2.74 -20.25 3.67
N VAL A 432 -3.25 -19.69 2.56
CA VAL A 432 -3.57 -20.45 1.35
C VAL A 432 -2.30 -21.07 0.77
N GLY A 433 -1.20 -20.32 0.70
CA GLY A 433 0.11 -20.81 0.29
C GLY A 433 0.58 -22.00 1.14
N ILE A 434 0.48 -21.88 2.47
CA ILE A 434 0.83 -22.97 3.40
C ILE A 434 -0.09 -24.18 3.18
N LYS A 435 -1.42 -23.99 3.16
CA LYS A 435 -2.40 -25.08 3.04
C LYS A 435 -2.25 -25.85 1.73
N TYR A 436 -2.17 -25.16 0.60
CA TYR A 436 -2.11 -25.81 -0.71
C TYR A 436 -0.69 -26.30 -1.05
N GLY A 437 0.32 -25.73 -0.39
CA GLY A 437 1.74 -26.06 -0.56
C GLY A 437 2.24 -27.23 0.30
N VAL A 438 1.40 -27.83 1.15
CA VAL A 438 1.78 -28.94 2.04
C VAL A 438 2.53 -30.06 1.30
N ASP A 439 2.08 -30.42 0.10
CA ASP A 439 2.69 -31.51 -0.69
C ASP A 439 4.08 -31.16 -1.26
N ARG A 440 4.43 -29.87 -1.30
CA ARG A 440 5.70 -29.35 -1.84
C ARG A 440 6.69 -28.98 -0.75
N TYR A 441 6.21 -28.48 0.39
CA TYR A 441 7.06 -27.81 1.38
C TYR A 441 7.48 -28.66 2.56
N PHE A 442 6.68 -29.64 3.00
CA PHE A 442 6.99 -30.41 4.22
C PHE A 442 8.20 -31.34 4.08
N SER A 443 8.72 -31.53 2.87
CA SER A 443 9.95 -32.30 2.61
C SER A 443 11.23 -31.46 2.66
N SER A 444 11.15 -30.13 2.75
CA SER A 444 12.28 -29.22 2.62
C SER A 444 12.24 -28.16 3.73
N SER A 445 13.14 -28.25 4.72
CA SER A 445 13.39 -27.15 5.68
C SER A 445 14.53 -26.28 5.17
N PRO A 446 14.54 -24.95 5.45
CA PRO A 446 15.69 -24.13 5.11
C PRO A 446 16.93 -24.68 5.82
N GLY A 447 18.04 -24.77 5.08
CA GLY A 447 19.31 -25.16 5.67
C GLY A 447 19.79 -24.14 6.70
N ALA A 448 20.65 -24.60 7.63
CA ALA A 448 21.24 -23.74 8.63
C ALA A 448 22.08 -22.60 8.02
N ASP A 449 22.55 -22.80 6.79
CA ASP A 449 23.26 -21.84 5.98
C ASP A 449 22.42 -20.63 5.52
N VAL A 450 21.10 -20.81 5.39
CA VAL A 450 20.17 -19.70 5.15
C VAL A 450 19.76 -19.05 6.46
N VAL A 451 19.45 -19.85 7.49
CA VAL A 451 18.90 -19.37 8.76
C VAL A 451 19.93 -18.58 9.59
N LEU A 452 21.17 -19.08 9.69
CA LEU A 452 22.20 -18.50 10.55
C LEU A 452 22.58 -17.06 10.17
N PRO A 453 22.79 -16.70 8.88
CA PRO A 453 22.99 -15.31 8.46
C PRO A 453 21.90 -14.35 8.95
N TRP A 454 20.63 -14.74 8.84
CA TRP A 454 19.50 -13.91 9.29
C TRP A 454 19.48 -13.75 10.81
N ILE A 455 19.75 -14.82 11.57
CA ILE A 455 19.88 -14.75 13.03
C ILE A 455 21.00 -13.78 13.42
N LEU A 456 22.19 -13.92 12.82
CA LEU A 456 23.33 -13.05 13.11
C LEU A 456 23.04 -11.59 12.74
N ALA A 457 22.45 -11.34 11.58
CA ALA A 457 22.06 -10.00 11.15
C ALA A 457 21.03 -9.38 12.12
N GLY A 458 20.03 -10.15 12.54
CA GLY A 458 19.04 -9.72 13.52
C GLY A 458 19.64 -9.41 14.89
N LEU A 459 20.58 -10.24 15.37
CA LEU A 459 21.29 -10.01 16.64
C LEU A 459 22.17 -8.76 16.58
N PHE A 460 22.96 -8.58 15.51
CA PHE A 460 23.79 -7.40 15.34
C PHE A 460 22.95 -6.13 15.21
N PHE A 461 21.89 -6.15 14.40
CA PHE A 461 21.01 -5.02 14.23
C PHE A 461 20.25 -4.67 15.51
N GLY A 462 19.76 -5.69 16.24
CA GLY A 462 19.11 -5.52 17.53
C GLY A 462 20.04 -4.89 18.57
N ALA A 463 21.27 -5.40 18.69
CA ALA A 463 22.28 -4.85 19.59
C ALA A 463 22.63 -3.39 19.23
N TRP A 464 22.81 -3.10 17.93
CA TRP A 464 23.07 -1.75 17.44
C TRP A 464 21.91 -0.80 17.77
N CYS A 465 20.67 -1.20 17.51
CA CYS A 465 19.47 -0.41 17.84
C CYS A 465 19.36 -0.15 19.35
N CYS A 466 19.60 -1.15 20.19
CA CYS A 466 19.62 -0.99 21.64
C CYS A 466 20.66 0.05 22.08
N CYS A 467 21.87 0.01 21.52
CA CYS A 467 22.91 1.00 21.80
C CYS A 467 22.51 2.39 21.31
N TYR A 468 21.96 2.50 20.10
CA TYR A 468 21.56 3.76 19.48
C TYR A 468 20.49 4.50 20.30
N PHE A 469 19.39 3.81 20.63
CA PHE A 469 18.32 4.43 21.43
C PHE A 469 18.72 4.67 22.88
N ALA A 470 19.61 3.86 23.45
CA ALA A 470 20.17 4.12 24.77
C ALA A 470 21.03 5.39 24.79
N GLN A 471 21.79 5.67 23.73
CA GLN A 471 22.57 6.90 23.61
C GLN A 471 21.66 8.12 23.45
N ILE A 472 20.66 8.08 22.56
CA ILE A 472 19.70 9.18 22.38
C ILE A 472 18.96 9.49 23.69
N SER A 473 18.53 8.46 24.42
CA SER A 473 17.85 8.65 25.71
C SER A 473 18.78 9.30 26.75
N LYS A 474 20.08 8.97 26.73
CA LYS A 474 21.09 9.58 27.61
C LYS A 474 21.39 11.03 27.22
N GLU A 475 21.48 11.34 25.92
CA GLU A 475 21.68 12.71 25.42
C GLU A 475 20.49 13.60 25.79
N GLY A 476 19.25 13.14 25.54
CA GLY A 476 18.05 13.88 25.97
C GLY A 476 17.92 14.06 27.49
N ARG A 477 18.48 13.14 28.29
CA ARG A 477 18.56 13.28 29.75
C ARG A 477 19.69 14.23 30.19
N LYS A 478 20.81 14.26 29.46
CA LYS A 478 21.90 15.21 29.75
C LYS A 478 21.49 16.63 29.42
N ASP A 479 20.77 16.87 28.33
CA ASP A 479 20.29 18.22 27.98
C ASP A 479 19.29 18.77 29.03
N SER A 480 18.49 17.89 29.65
CA SER A 480 17.60 18.29 30.75
C SER A 480 18.32 18.48 32.09
N VAL A 481 19.41 17.75 32.35
CA VAL A 481 20.19 17.82 33.61
C VAL A 481 21.29 18.92 33.58
N VAL A 482 21.93 19.18 32.44
CA VAL A 482 22.91 20.27 32.25
C VAL A 482 22.25 21.66 32.42
N ARG A 483 20.91 21.73 32.29
CA ARG A 483 20.14 22.91 32.66
C ARG A 483 20.03 23.13 34.19
N ASN A 484 20.37 22.13 35.01
CA ASN A 484 20.20 22.16 36.45
C ASN A 484 21.46 21.91 37.30
N GLU A 485 22.57 21.36 36.80
CA GLU A 485 23.89 21.46 37.44
C GLU A 485 24.98 20.75 36.63
N ALA A 486 26.18 21.34 36.61
CA ALA A 486 27.36 20.77 35.96
C ALA A 486 27.98 19.71 36.87
N ASN A 487 27.81 18.41 36.53
CA ASN A 487 28.53 17.36 37.23
C ASN A 487 29.26 16.40 36.26
N SER A 488 30.54 16.18 36.56
CA SER A 488 31.48 15.35 35.80
C SER A 488 31.16 13.87 36.00
N GLN A 489 30.55 13.24 34.99
CA GLN A 489 30.19 11.82 35.06
C GLN A 489 31.22 10.95 34.33
N ARG A 490 31.85 10.02 35.07
CA ARG A 490 32.83 9.04 34.58
C ARG A 490 32.14 8.06 33.62
N ARG A 491 32.61 7.95 32.36
CA ARG A 491 32.07 7.03 31.34
C ARG A 491 32.33 5.58 31.77
N THR A 492 31.30 4.73 31.76
CA THR A 492 31.46 3.30 32.06
C THR A 492 32.02 2.55 30.85
N LEU A 493 32.66 1.37 31.04
CA LEU A 493 33.15 0.54 29.94
C LEU A 493 32.06 0.19 28.92
N ARG A 494 30.81 -0.01 29.39
CA ARG A 494 29.62 -0.23 28.55
C ARG A 494 29.30 0.98 27.67
N ASP A 495 29.50 2.20 28.17
CA ASP A 495 29.30 3.43 27.38
C ASP A 495 30.38 3.58 26.31
N THR A 496 31.62 3.24 26.64
CA THR A 496 32.73 3.24 25.67
C THR A 496 32.51 2.19 24.57
N ALA A 497 32.12 0.97 24.94
CA ALA A 497 31.81 -0.09 23.98
C ALA A 497 30.61 0.27 23.08
N GLY A 498 29.54 0.84 23.65
CA GLY A 498 28.39 1.33 22.88
C GLY A 498 28.76 2.44 21.89
N ALA A 499 29.61 3.39 22.32
CA ALA A 499 30.08 4.47 21.45
C ALA A 499 30.97 3.96 20.30
N VAL A 500 31.75 2.90 20.52
CA VAL A 500 32.53 2.25 19.46
C VAL A 500 31.61 1.52 18.49
N LEU A 501 30.61 0.79 18.99
CA LEU A 501 29.62 0.09 18.15
C LEU A 501 28.85 1.05 17.25
N LEU A 502 28.51 2.24 17.73
CA LEU A 502 27.78 3.25 16.96
C LEU A 502 28.62 4.00 15.91
N LYS A 503 29.95 3.82 15.90
CA LYS A 503 30.77 4.25 14.76
C LYS A 503 30.54 3.37 13.53
N ILE A 504 30.04 2.16 13.73
CA ILE A 504 29.72 1.23 12.65
C ILE A 504 28.37 1.67 12.06
N PRO A 505 28.27 1.86 10.73
CA PRO A 505 27.02 2.20 10.08
C PRO A 505 26.01 1.04 10.26
N PRO A 506 24.69 1.32 10.45
CA PRO A 506 23.70 0.28 10.71
C PRO A 506 23.63 -0.79 9.62
N GLN A 507 23.96 -0.43 8.37
CA GLN A 507 24.05 -1.33 7.23
C GLN A 507 25.04 -2.47 7.44
N ALA A 508 26.14 -2.23 8.18
CA ALA A 508 27.14 -3.27 8.43
C ALA A 508 26.61 -4.40 9.32
N CYS A 509 25.50 -4.19 10.05
CA CYS A 509 24.84 -5.26 10.79
C CYS A 509 24.32 -6.38 9.87
N PHE A 510 24.10 -6.08 8.59
CA PHE A 510 23.57 -7.01 7.59
C PHE A 510 24.67 -7.70 6.78
N LEU A 511 25.96 -7.46 7.07
CA LEU A 511 27.08 -8.17 6.41
C LEU A 511 26.97 -9.69 6.45
N PRO A 512 26.45 -10.35 7.53
CA PRO A 512 26.26 -11.79 7.51
C PRO A 512 25.41 -12.29 6.34
N LEU A 513 24.43 -11.49 5.87
CA LEU A 513 23.57 -11.85 4.75
C LEU A 513 24.32 -11.98 3.43
N LEU A 514 25.50 -11.37 3.29
CA LEU A 514 26.35 -11.56 2.10
C LEU A 514 26.80 -13.02 1.94
N TYR A 515 26.78 -13.81 3.00
CA TYR A 515 27.02 -15.25 2.91
C TYR A 515 25.99 -15.96 2.02
N LEU A 516 24.75 -15.44 1.93
CA LEU A 516 23.71 -16.00 1.06
C LEU A 516 24.08 -15.91 -0.42
N ALA A 517 24.94 -14.96 -0.80
CA ALA A 517 25.45 -14.87 -2.16
C ALA A 517 26.28 -16.12 -2.57
N LYS A 518 26.64 -17.02 -1.65
CA LYS A 518 27.21 -18.31 -2.03
C LYS A 518 26.30 -19.10 -2.98
N HIS A 519 24.97 -18.98 -2.83
CA HIS A 519 24.00 -19.69 -3.67
C HIS A 519 24.10 -19.24 -5.13
N TYR A 520 24.51 -18.00 -5.37
CA TYR A 520 24.78 -17.45 -6.70
C TYR A 520 26.06 -17.98 -7.36
N TYR A 521 27.08 -18.35 -6.58
CA TYR A 521 28.40 -18.72 -7.12
C TYR A 521 28.67 -20.23 -7.11
N TYR A 522 28.03 -20.99 -6.22
CA TYR A 522 28.34 -22.40 -6.02
C TYR A 522 27.17 -23.35 -6.32
N GLY A 523 26.00 -22.81 -6.69
CA GLY A 523 24.76 -23.57 -6.85
C GLY A 523 24.29 -24.20 -5.52
N PRO A 524 23.12 -24.84 -5.48
CA PRO A 524 22.77 -25.70 -4.36
C PRO A 524 23.80 -26.84 -4.30
N SER A 525 24.64 -26.85 -3.26
CA SER A 525 25.47 -28.00 -2.95
C SER A 525 24.53 -29.19 -2.71
N THR A 526 24.55 -30.13 -3.66
CA THR A 526 23.80 -31.38 -3.68
C THR A 526 23.88 -32.15 -2.38
#